data_AF-A0A3N5N3Q6-F1
#
_entry.id   AF-A0A3N5N3Q6-F1
#
_cell.length_a   1.000
_cell.length_b   1.000
_cell.length_c   1.000
_cell.angle_alpha   90.00
_cell.angle_beta   90.00
_cell.angle_gamma   90.00
#
_symmetry.space_group_name_H-M   'P 1'
#
loop_
_entity.id
_entity.type
_entity.pdbx_description
1 polymer ?
#
loop_
_entity_poly.entity_id
_entity_poly.type
_entity_poly.pdbx_seq_one_letter_code
_entity_poly.pdbx_strand_id
1 'polypeptide(L)' 'MQSVYELAPVIAEIISGHCAGTRARADFVHACLHGDWHEAKVMVEGMLAEPWHLIGHQESRLREFLDLLQLREGTLISQ' A
#
# COMPACT_ATOMS: atom_id res chain seq x y z
N MET A 1 -13.36 -5.68 4.96
CA MET A 1 -13.21 -5.44 3.49
C MET A 1 -13.24 -3.96 3.13
N GLN A 2 -14.08 -3.13 3.77
CA GLN A 2 -14.10 -1.67 3.58
C GLN A 2 -12.79 -0.97 4.02
N SER A 3 -12.10 -1.54 5.01
CA SER A 3 -10.87 -0.98 5.59
C SER A 3 -9.68 -0.83 4.61
N VAL A 4 -9.56 -1.71 3.61
CA VAL A 4 -8.51 -1.56 2.56
C VAL A 4 -8.77 -0.31 1.72
N TYR A 5 -10.03 -0.09 1.34
CA TYR A 5 -10.44 1.07 0.56
C TYR A 5 -10.37 2.38 1.36
N GLU A 6 -10.55 2.33 2.68
CA GLU A 6 -10.35 3.48 3.57
C GLU A 6 -8.87 3.86 3.69
N LEU A 7 -7.98 2.87 3.64
CA LEU A 7 -6.53 3.09 3.76
C LEU A 7 -5.87 3.44 2.42
N ALA A 8 -6.43 3.00 1.29
CA ALA A 8 -5.87 3.25 -0.04
C ALA A 8 -5.56 4.73 -0.34
N PRO A 9 -6.43 5.73 -0.03
CA PRO A 9 -6.08 7.14 -0.22
C PRO A 9 -4.85 7.57 0.59
N VAL A 10 -4.69 7.06 1.82
CA VAL A 10 -3.52 7.38 2.68
C VAL A 10 -2.24 6.84 2.05
N ILE A 11 -2.27 5.60 1.55
CA ILE A 11 -1.12 4.99 0.88
C ILE A 11 -0.78 5.73 -0.42
N ALA A 12 -1.79 6.12 -1.19
CA ALA A 12 -1.58 6.89 -2.42
C ALA A 12 -0.87 8.23 -2.16
N GLU A 13 -1.19 8.93 -1.07
CA GLU A 13 -0.50 10.16 -0.69
C GLU A 13 0.94 9.92 -0.22
N ILE A 14 1.21 8.83 0.51
CA ILE A 14 2.58 8.42 0.86
C ILE A 14 3.39 8.17 -0.42
N ILE A 15 2.87 7.35 -1.34
CA ILE A 15 3.52 7.06 -2.64
C ILE A 15 3.75 8.37 -3.41
N SER A 16 2.80 9.29 -3.41
CA SER A 16 2.95 10.58 -4.10
C SER A 16 4.10 11.42 -3.55
N GLY A 17 4.31 11.40 -2.23
CA GLY A 17 5.38 12.16 -1.59
C GLY A 17 6.77 11.63 -1.89
N HIS A 18 6.90 10.31 -2.05
CA HIS A 18 8.19 9.63 -2.25
C HIS A 18 8.52 9.38 -3.73
N CYS A 19 7.50 9.21 -4.57
CA CYS A 19 7.65 8.95 -6.00
C CYS A 19 7.21 10.17 -6.84
N ALA A 20 7.51 11.38 -6.37
CA ALA A 20 7.08 12.62 -7.01
C ALA A 20 7.52 12.69 -8.48
N GLY A 21 6.61 13.12 -9.36
CA GLY A 21 6.85 13.20 -10.81
C GLY A 21 6.75 11.88 -11.57
N THR A 22 6.47 10.76 -10.88
CA THR A 22 6.17 9.47 -11.50
C THR A 22 4.65 9.22 -11.59
N ARG A 23 4.27 8.10 -12.22
CA ARG A 23 2.89 7.62 -12.27
C ARG A 23 2.47 6.73 -11.10
N ALA A 24 3.37 6.45 -10.15
CA ALA A 24 3.16 5.46 -9.10
C ALA A 24 1.86 5.69 -8.29
N ARG A 25 1.52 6.95 -7.97
CA ARG A 25 0.25 7.27 -7.30
C ARG A 25 -0.96 6.85 -8.13
N ALA A 26 -0.97 7.20 -9.41
CA ALA A 26 -2.11 6.94 -10.30
C ALA A 26 -2.26 5.44 -10.56
N ASP A 27 -1.14 4.75 -10.78
CA ASP A 27 -1.13 3.30 -11.03
C ASP A 27 -1.57 2.53 -9.77
N PHE A 28 -1.15 2.94 -8.57
CA PHE A 28 -1.62 2.36 -7.31
C PHE A 28 -3.12 2.54 -7.09
N VAL A 29 -3.65 3.75 -7.31
CA VAL A 29 -5.09 4.03 -7.18
C VAL A 29 -5.88 3.20 -8.20
N HIS A 30 -5.38 3.10 -9.44
CA HIS A 30 -5.99 2.29 -10.47
C HIS A 30 -6.05 0.81 -10.06
N ALA A 31 -4.95 0.25 -9.58
CA ALA A 31 -4.89 -1.12 -9.07
C ALA A 31 -5.93 -1.36 -7.97
N CYS A 32 -6.03 -0.44 -7.00
CA CYS A 32 -7.02 -0.53 -5.93
C CYS A 32 -8.49 -0.47 -6.44
N LEU A 33 -8.80 0.40 -7.40
CA LEU A 33 -10.16 0.54 -7.96
C LEU A 33 -10.59 -0.67 -8.79
N HIS A 34 -9.64 -1.31 -9.47
CA HIS A 34 -9.90 -2.50 -10.30
C HIS A 34 -9.76 -3.81 -9.52
N GLY A 35 -9.40 -3.75 -8.24
CA GLY A 35 -9.18 -4.93 -7.41
C GLY A 35 -7.93 -5.72 -7.81
N ASP A 36 -6.96 -5.09 -8.44
CA ASP A 36 -5.64 -5.66 -8.71
C ASP A 36 -4.75 -5.55 -7.45
N TRP A 37 -5.07 -6.40 -6.48
CA TRP A 37 -4.41 -6.37 -5.16
C TRP A 37 -2.97 -6.89 -5.20
N HIS A 38 -2.63 -7.70 -6.21
CA HIS A 38 -1.26 -8.17 -6.39
C HIS A 38 -0.36 -7.01 -6.80
N GLU A 39 -0.77 -6.22 -7.79
CA GLU A 39 -0.03 -5.02 -8.20
C GLU A 39 0.07 -4.02 -7.04
N ALA A 40 -1.05 -3.72 -6.37
CA ALA A 40 -1.05 -2.82 -5.21
C ALA A 40 -0.11 -3.29 -4.08
N LYS A 41 -0.04 -4.61 -3.84
CA LYS A 41 0.87 -5.22 -2.87
C LYS A 41 2.33 -5.03 -3.28
N VAL A 42 2.70 -5.37 -4.52
CA VAL A 42 4.07 -5.25 -5.02
C VAL A 42 4.57 -3.80 -4.92
N MET A 43 3.71 -2.82 -5.24
CA MET A 43 4.07 -1.40 -5.11
C MET A 43 4.37 -1.02 -3.66
N VAL A 44 3.55 -1.48 -2.70
CA VAL A 44 3.76 -1.21 -1.27
C VAL A 44 4.97 -1.95 -0.72
N GLU A 45 5.22 -3.18 -1.16
CA GLU A 45 6.43 -3.93 -0.81
C GLU A 45 7.68 -3.25 -1.36
N GLY A 46 7.65 -2.74 -2.59
CA GLY A 46 8.74 -1.95 -3.17
C GLY A 46 9.04 -0.69 -2.37
N MET A 47 8.00 0.03 -1.95
CA MET A 47 8.13 1.18 -1.04
C MET A 47 8.82 0.81 0.28
N LEU A 48 8.51 -0.36 0.86
CA LEU A 48 9.11 -0.82 2.12
C LEU A 48 10.52 -1.41 1.93
N ALA A 49 10.82 -1.97 0.77
CA ALA A 49 12.12 -2.58 0.43
C ALA A 49 13.21 -1.53 0.17
N GLU A 50 12.82 -0.34 -0.30
CA GLU A 50 13.73 0.77 -0.48
C GLU A 50 13.48 1.81 0.64
N PRO A 51 14.33 1.88 1.68
CA PRO A 51 14.12 2.77 2.82
C PRO A 51 14.41 4.24 2.46
N TRP A 52 13.58 4.82 1.61
CA TRP A 52 13.53 6.25 1.32
C TRP A 52 12.76 6.94 2.44
N HIS A 53 13.44 7.49 3.46
CA HIS A 53 12.87 8.31 4.55
C HIS A 53 11.40 7.99 4.95
N LEU A 54 11.01 6.72 5.02
CA LEU A 54 9.71 6.32 5.51
C LEU A 54 9.77 6.44 7.03
N ILE A 55 9.17 7.50 7.55
CA ILE A 55 9.25 7.82 8.99
C ILE A 55 8.02 7.24 9.68
N GLY A 56 8.25 6.32 10.63
CA GLY A 56 7.30 5.89 11.67
C GLY A 56 5.87 5.66 11.17
N HIS A 57 5.04 6.70 11.24
CA HIS A 57 3.64 6.63 10.80
C HIS A 57 3.48 6.15 9.35
N GLN A 58 4.32 6.61 8.42
CA GLN A 58 4.20 6.23 7.01
C GLN A 58 4.47 4.73 6.81
N GLU A 59 5.54 4.21 7.42
CA GLU A 59 5.87 2.78 7.42
C GLU A 59 4.76 1.95 8.07
N SER A 60 4.23 2.41 9.21
CA SER A 60 3.13 1.74 9.90
C SER A 60 1.90 1.60 9.01
N ARG A 61 1.54 2.64 8.25
CA ARG A 61 0.38 2.59 7.35
C ARG A 61 0.61 1.64 6.17
N LEU A 62 1.81 1.64 5.59
CA LEU A 62 2.15 0.71 4.52
C LEU A 62 2.06 -0.75 4.99
N ARG A 63 2.55 -1.06 6.20
CA ARG A 63 2.44 -2.40 6.79
C ARG A 63 0.99 -2.78 7.11
N GLU A 64 0.22 -1.87 7.71
CA GLU A 64 -1.21 -2.08 7.97
C GLU A 64 -1.98 -2.41 6.68
N PHE A 65 -1.64 -1.76 5.57
CA PHE A 65 -2.24 -2.07 4.28
C PHE A 65 -1.93 -3.50 3.83
N LEU A 66 -0.68 -3.96 3.96
CA LEU A 66 -0.31 -5.35 3.64
C LEU A 66 -1.01 -6.37 4.54
N ASP A 67 -1.15 -6.08 5.83
CA ASP A 67 -1.86 -6.95 6.77
C ASP A 67 -3.34 -7.08 6.41
N LEU A 68 -3.98 -5.97 6.01
CA LEU A 68 -5.36 -5.98 5.53
C LEU A 68 -5.53 -6.76 4.22
N LEU A 69 -4.54 -6.74 3.32
CA LEU A 69 -4.55 -7.57 2.11
C LEU A 69 -4.41 -9.06 2.45
N GLN A 70 -3.54 -9.43 3.41
CA GLN A 70 -3.40 -10.81 3.87
C GLN A 70 -4.67 -11.32 4.56
N LEU A 71 -5.33 -10.49 5.37
CA LEU A 71 -6.67 -10.78 5.93
C LEU A 71 -7.68 -11.09 4.82
N ARG A 72 -7.66 -10.29 3.75
CA ARG A 72 -8.59 -10.45 2.62
C ARG A 72 -8.35 -11.75 1.86
N GLU A 73 -7.10 -12.17 1.74
CA GLU A 73 -6.72 -13.44 1.08
C GLU A 73 -6.97 -14.67 1.98
N GLY A 74 -7.28 -14.48 3.26
CA GLY A 74 -7.49 -15.56 4.22
C GLY A 74 -6.18 -16.19 4.73
N THR A 75 -5.05 -15.49 4.57
CA THR A 75 -3.70 -16.04 4.75
C THR A 75 -3.03 -15.59 6.06
N LEU A 76 -3.77 -14.99 6.99
CA LEU A 76 -3.15 -14.50 8.22
C LEU A 76 -2.76 -15.64 9.15
N ILE A 77 -1.47 -15.94 9.19
CA ILE A 77 -0.84 -16.70 10.26
C ILE A 77 -0.45 -15.67 11.32
N SER A 78 -1.21 -15.63 12.41
CA SER A 78 -0.83 -14.89 13.61
C SER A 78 0.56 -15.38 14.06
N GLN A 79 1.53 -14.47 14.07
CA GLN A 79 2.81 -14.68 14.76
C GLN A 79 2.71 -14.13 16.19
#